data_AF-A0A9J6CI68-F1
#
_entry.id   AF-A0A9J6CI68-F1
#
_cell.length_a   1.000
_cell.length_b   1.000
_cell.length_c   1.000
_cell.angle_alpha   90.00
_cell.angle_beta   90.00
_cell.angle_gamma   90.00
#
_symmetry.space_group_name_H-M   'P 1'
#
loop_
_entity.id
_entity.type
_entity.pdbx_description
1 polymer ?
#
loop_
_entity_poly.entity_id
_entity_poly.type
_entity_poly.pdbx_seq_one_letter_code
_entity_poly.pdbx_strand_id
1 'polypeptide(L)'
;MVQKCLGCTAVARDNPPEPMIRTFLPHKPMDFVAIDHWSAAIITSKLLIITDYYSRYLWVIEVRDTTSVETIKACESVFNIFENRLQFERTMERLLHQKNLEIGVNVQAFV
;
A
#
# COMPACT_ATOMS: atom_id res chain seq x y z
N MET A 1 -23.89 15.80 39.10
CA MET A 1 -25.34 15.62 38.85
C MET A 1 -25.65 15.02 37.45
N VAL A 2 -24.70 15.00 36.50
CA VAL A 2 -24.90 14.51 35.13
C VAL A 2 -25.15 13.00 35.02
N GLN A 3 -24.48 12.16 35.83
CA GLN A 3 -24.62 10.69 35.77
C GLN A 3 -26.00 10.13 36.20
N LYS A 4 -26.85 10.95 36.83
CA LYS A 4 -28.21 10.55 37.23
C LYS A 4 -29.28 10.92 36.20
N CYS A 5 -28.91 11.62 35.14
CA CYS A 5 -29.83 11.98 34.07
C CYS A 5 -29.87 10.87 33.03
N LEU A 6 -31.01 10.20 32.88
CA LEU A 6 -31.23 9.15 31.87
C LEU A 6 -30.88 9.61 30.45
N GLY A 7 -31.23 10.86 30.10
CA GLY A 7 -30.91 11.44 28.80
C GLY A 7 -29.40 11.65 28.58
N CYS A 8 -28.66 12.03 29.63
CA CYS A 8 -27.20 12.20 29.53
C CYS A 8 -26.47 10.86 29.50
N THR A 9 -26.92 9.88 30.28
CA THR A 9 -26.33 8.53 30.28
C THR A 9 -26.61 7.80 28.96
N ALA A 10 -27.79 7.96 28.37
CA ALA A 10 -28.12 7.32 27.09
C ALA A 10 -27.26 7.80 25.90
N VAL A 11 -26.71 9.03 25.97
CA VAL A 11 -25.81 9.58 24.94
C VAL A 11 -24.34 9.61 25.37
N ALA A 12 -24.06 9.27 26.63
CA ALA A 12 -22.70 9.18 27.12
C ALA A 12 -22.01 7.98 26.48
N ARG A 13 -20.78 8.19 25.99
CA ARG A 13 -19.90 7.07 25.65
C ARG A 13 -19.34 6.53 26.96
N ASP A 14 -19.87 5.40 27.40
CA ASP A 14 -19.41 4.73 28.62
C ASP A 14 -18.02 4.08 28.45
N ASN A 15 -17.58 3.84 27.22
CA ASN A 15 -16.28 3.24 26.93
C ASN A 15 -15.54 4.04 25.85
N PRO A 16 -14.50 4.83 26.20
CA PRO A 16 -13.65 5.44 25.19
C PRO A 16 -12.96 4.35 24.37
N PRO A 17 -12.67 4.60 23.08
CA PRO A 17 -11.92 3.64 22.27
C PRO A 17 -10.55 3.37 22.90
N GLU A 18 -10.07 2.15 22.76
CA GLU A 18 -8.72 1.79 23.20
C GLU A 18 -7.68 2.74 22.57
N PRO A 19 -6.58 3.05 23.27
CA PRO A 19 -5.53 3.89 22.72
C PRO A 19 -5.02 3.34 21.39
N MET A 20 -4.82 4.22 20.41
CA MET A 20 -4.24 3.82 19.13
C MET A 20 -2.82 3.28 19.34
N ILE A 21 -2.60 2.05 18.89
CA ILE A 21 -1.28 1.42 18.87
C ILE A 21 -0.64 1.68 17.51
N ARG A 22 0.66 2.01 17.51
CA ARG A 22 1.39 2.20 16.26
C ARG A 22 1.68 0.86 15.60
N THR A 23 1.39 0.75 14.31
CA THR A 23 1.85 -0.36 13.48
C THR A 23 3.35 -0.25 13.26
N PHE A 24 4.07 -1.38 13.34
CA PHE A 24 5.49 -1.43 13.00
C PHE A 24 5.71 -1.09 11.53
N LEU A 25 6.81 -0.38 11.23
CA LEU A 25 7.19 -0.10 9.85
C LEU A 25 7.82 -1.35 9.20
N PRO A 26 7.52 -1.63 7.93
CA PRO A 26 8.16 -2.71 7.19
C PRO A 26 9.66 -2.49 7.02
N HIS A 27 10.40 -3.56 6.72
CA HIS A 27 11.86 -3.52 6.59
C HIS A 27 12.34 -3.37 5.14
N LYS A 28 11.54 -3.78 4.16
CA LYS A 28 11.86 -3.66 2.73
C LYS A 28 10.61 -3.30 1.90
N PRO A 29 10.79 -2.80 0.66
CA PRO A 29 9.69 -2.56 -0.25
C PRO A 29 8.80 -3.79 -0.43
N MET A 30 7.49 -3.57 -0.46
CA MET A 30 6.46 -4.59 -0.69
C MET A 30 6.35 -5.66 0.40
N ASP A 31 6.94 -5.46 1.58
CA ASP A 31 6.66 -6.32 2.75
C ASP A 31 5.21 -6.17 3.19
N PHE A 32 4.79 -4.93 3.41
CA PHE A 32 3.42 -4.58 3.78
C PHE A 32 2.87 -3.60 2.76
N VAL A 33 1.70 -3.91 2.24
CA VAL A 33 0.96 -3.04 1.33
C VAL A 33 -0.43 -2.76 1.89
N ALA A 34 -0.89 -1.53 1.72
CA ALA A 34 -2.30 -1.19 1.88
C ALA A 34 -2.98 -1.14 0.52
N ILE A 35 -4.21 -1.63 0.46
CA ILE A 35 -5.01 -1.64 -0.76
C ILE A 35 -6.40 -1.14 -0.39
N ASP A 36 -6.89 -0.13 -1.10
CA ASP A 36 -8.24 0.36 -0.89
C ASP A 36 -8.87 0.87 -2.19
N HIS A 37 -10.20 0.85 -2.24
CA HIS A 37 -10.97 1.41 -3.33
C HIS A 37 -11.30 2.86 -3.06
N TRP A 38 -11.13 3.71 -4.06
CA TRP A 38 -11.49 5.10 -4.00
C TRP A 38 -12.41 5.48 -5.15
N SER A 39 -13.47 6.23 -4.84
CA SER A 39 -14.33 6.84 -5.84
C SER A 39 -14.84 8.17 -5.32
N ALA A 40 -15.14 9.10 -6.23
CA ALA A 40 -15.71 10.40 -5.91
C ALA A 40 -16.94 10.65 -6.77
N ALA A 41 -17.94 11.35 -6.25
CA ALA A 41 -19.18 11.61 -6.98
C ALA A 41 -18.99 12.38 -8.32
N ILE A 42 -17.88 13.13 -8.42
CA ILE A 42 -17.50 13.90 -9.61
C ILE A 42 -16.69 13.11 -10.63
N ILE A 43 -16.27 11.88 -10.30
CA ILE A 43 -15.43 11.01 -11.13
C ILE A 43 -16.21 9.74 -11.43
N THR A 44 -16.31 9.37 -12.71
CA THR A 44 -17.05 8.17 -13.14
C THR A 44 -16.28 6.88 -12.91
N SER A 45 -14.95 6.98 -12.78
CA SER A 45 -14.06 5.84 -12.59
C SER A 45 -13.89 5.46 -11.12
N LYS A 46 -13.68 4.17 -10.89
CA LYS A 46 -13.31 3.62 -9.59
C LYS A 46 -11.81 3.37 -9.61
N LEU A 47 -11.13 3.72 -8.54
CA LEU A 47 -9.68 3.56 -8.42
C LEU A 47 -9.39 2.49 -7.38
N LEU A 48 -8.44 1.62 -7.69
CA LEU A 48 -7.76 0.80 -6.70
C LEU A 48 -6.42 1.44 -6.41
N ILE A 49 -6.21 1.83 -5.15
CA ILE A 49 -4.96 2.44 -4.68
C ILE A 49 -4.20 1.39 -3.90
N ILE A 50 -2.99 1.08 -4.36
CA ILE A 50 -2.04 0.20 -3.66
C ILE A 50 -0.89 1.06 -3.15
N THR A 51 -0.63 1.00 -1.86
CA THR A 51 0.44 1.76 -1.19
C THR A 51 1.46 0.81 -0.59
N ASP A 52 2.73 0.94 -0.99
CA ASP A 52 3.83 0.28 -0.28
C ASP A 52 4.14 1.02 1.02
N TYR A 53 4.04 0.33 2.16
CA TYR A 53 4.29 0.95 3.45
C TYR A 53 5.79 1.22 3.73
N TYR A 54 6.70 0.67 2.94
CA TYR A 54 8.12 0.99 3.08
C TYR A 54 8.47 2.27 2.31
N SER A 55 8.28 2.25 0.98
CA SER A 55 8.69 3.35 0.10
C SER A 55 7.69 4.51 0.04
N ARG A 56 6.45 4.32 0.53
CA ARG A 56 5.30 5.22 0.31
C ARG A 56 4.92 5.38 -1.17
N TYR A 57 5.40 4.49 -2.04
CA TYR A 57 5.02 4.49 -3.44
C TYR A 57 3.55 4.10 -3.61
N LEU A 58 2.88 4.77 -4.55
CA LEU A 58 1.46 4.59 -4.83
C LEU A 58 1.27 4.07 -6.26
N TRP A 59 0.58 2.94 -6.37
CA TRP A 59 -0.02 2.51 -7.64
C TRP A 59 -1.49 2.89 -7.62
N VAL A 60 -1.90 3.70 -8.59
CA VAL A 60 -3.30 4.09 -8.77
C VAL A 60 -3.79 3.44 -10.05
N ILE A 61 -4.73 2.51 -9.92
CA ILE A 61 -5.20 1.68 -11.03
C ILE A 61 -6.68 1.97 -11.22
N GLU A 62 -7.08 2.37 -12.41
CA GLU A 62 -8.50 2.47 -12.74
C GLU A 62 -9.10 1.07 -12.89
N VAL A 63 -10.18 0.80 -12.16
CA VAL A 63 -10.91 -0.46 -12.19
C VAL A 63 -12.36 -0.21 -12.61
N ARG A 64 -12.94 -1.19 -13.30
CA ARG A 64 -14.34 -1.09 -13.75
C ARG A 64 -15.33 -1.20 -12.59
N ASP A 65 -15.00 -1.98 -11.57
CA ASP A 65 -15.86 -2.20 -10.41
C ASP A 65 -15.06 -2.58 -9.16
N THR A 66 -15.68 -2.49 -7.97
CA THR A 66 -15.07 -2.86 -6.67
C THR A 66 -15.16 -4.35 -6.38
N THR A 67 -15.23 -5.18 -7.43
CA THR A 67 -15.33 -6.64 -7.29
C THR A 67 -13.97 -7.26 -7.00
N SER A 68 -13.98 -8.44 -6.37
CA SER A 68 -12.74 -9.17 -6.11
C SER A 68 -12.01 -9.55 -7.39
N VAL A 69 -12.73 -9.84 -8.48
CA VAL A 69 -12.12 -10.22 -9.77
C VAL A 69 -11.31 -9.07 -10.36
N GLU A 70 -11.86 -7.85 -10.38
CA GLU A 70 -11.12 -6.69 -10.89
C GLU A 70 -9.98 -6.30 -9.93
N THR A 71 -10.19 -6.45 -8.62
CA THR A 71 -9.14 -6.23 -7.61
C THR A 71 -7.96 -7.19 -7.80
N ILE A 72 -8.22 -8.49 -8.00
CA ILE A 72 -7.18 -9.50 -8.22
C ILE A 72 -6.37 -9.18 -9.48
N LYS A 73 -7.03 -8.88 -10.61
CA LYS A 73 -6.34 -8.52 -11.86
C LYS A 73 -5.44 -7.30 -11.70
N ALA A 74 -5.92 -6.28 -10.99
CA ALA A 74 -5.15 -5.08 -10.70
C ALA A 74 -3.92 -5.40 -9.84
N CYS A 75 -4.08 -6.20 -8.78
CA CYS A 75 -2.97 -6.66 -7.94
C CYS A 75 -1.94 -7.47 -8.74
N GLU A 76 -2.39 -8.42 -9.55
CA GLU A 76 -1.51 -9.23 -10.41
C GLU A 76 -0.67 -8.34 -11.34
N SER A 77 -1.28 -7.31 -11.94
CA SER A 77 -0.55 -6.38 -12.79
C SER A 77 0.58 -5.66 -12.07
N VAL A 78 0.34 -5.20 -10.83
CA VAL A 78 1.35 -4.47 -10.04
C VAL A 78 2.43 -5.40 -9.50
N PHE A 79 2.04 -6.54 -8.94
CA PHE A 79 2.97 -7.48 -8.33
C PHE A 79 3.89 -8.12 -9.37
N ASN A 80 3.38 -8.44 -10.57
CA ASN A 80 4.20 -8.92 -11.67
C ASN A 80 5.24 -7.87 -12.12
N ILE A 81 4.90 -6.59 -12.15
CA ILE A 81 5.87 -5.52 -12.49
C ILE A 81 7.00 -5.48 -11.45
N PHE A 82 6.65 -5.55 -10.17
CA PHE A 82 7.61 -5.49 -9.08
C PHE A 82 8.54 -6.71 -9.06
N GLU A 83 7.99 -7.92 -9.18
CA GLU A 83 8.76 -9.16 -9.22
C GLU A 83 9.73 -9.21 -10.40
N ASN A 84 9.25 -8.83 -11.59
CA ASN A 84 10.09 -8.79 -12.79
C ASN A 84 11.24 -7.77 -12.65
N ARG A 85 11.00 -6.61 -12.04
CA ARG A 85 12.04 -5.61 -11.75
C ARG A 85 13.10 -6.17 -10.80
N LEU A 86 12.68 -6.75 -9.67
CA LEU A 86 13.60 -7.34 -8.71
C LEU A 86 14.41 -8.50 -9.30
N GLN A 87 13.80 -9.28 -10.18
CA GLN A 87 14.50 -10.38 -10.86
C GLN A 87 15.56 -9.86 -11.84
N PHE A 88 15.24 -8.79 -12.57
CA PHE A 88 16.19 -8.13 -13.46
C PHE A 88 17.39 -7.55 -12.68
N GLU A 89 17.14 -6.80 -11.61
CA GLU A 89 18.20 -6.20 -10.77
C GLU A 89 19.14 -7.27 -10.21
N ARG A 90 18.59 -8.33 -9.61
CA ARG A 90 19.39 -9.45 -9.08
C ARG A 90 20.17 -10.19 -10.15
N THR A 91 19.61 -10.32 -11.35
CA THR A 91 20.31 -10.95 -12.48
C THR A 91 21.45 -10.08 -12.96
N MET A 92 21.23 -8.77 -13.05
CA MET A 92 22.26 -7.80 -13.44
C MET A 92 23.39 -7.71 -12.42
N GLU A 93 23.10 -7.66 -11.12
CA GLU A 93 24.11 -7.70 -10.05
C GLU A 93 25.00 -8.94 -10.15
N ARG A 94 24.39 -10.13 -10.38
CA ARG A 94 25.14 -11.37 -10.59
C ARG A 94 26.03 -11.30 -11.82
N LEU A 95 25.55 -10.74 -12.92
CA LEU A 95 26.32 -10.59 -14.16
C LEU A 95 27.47 -9.58 -13.99
N LEU A 96 27.26 -8.49 -13.27
CA LEU A 96 28.29 -7.50 -12.98
C LEU A 96 29.38 -8.07 -12.07
N HIS A 97 28.98 -8.84 -11.04
CA HIS A 97 29.91 -9.54 -10.17
C HIS A 97 30.73 -10.58 -10.94
N GLN A 98 30.11 -11.34 -11.84
CA GLN A 98 30.82 -12.29 -12.72
C GLN A 98 31.80 -11.61 -13.68
N LYS A 99 31.52 -10.37 -14.09
CA LYS A 99 32.35 -9.63 -15.05
C LYS A 99 33.40 -8.70 -14.40
N ASN A 100 33.52 -8.66 -13.07
CA ASN A 100 34.42 -7.74 -12.34
C ASN A 100 34.28 -6.27 -12.79
N LEU A 101 33.06 -5.85 -13.19
CA LEU A 101 32.79 -4.49 -13.61
C LEU A 101 32.14 -3.73 -12.44
N GLU A 102 32.95 -2.90 -11.77
CA GLU A 102 32.47 -1.90 -10.81
C GLU A 102 31.80 -0.74 -11.56
N ILE A 103 30.58 -0.96 -12.04
CA ILE A 103 29.71 0.17 -12.42
C ILE A 103 28.64 0.25 -11.35
N GLY A 104 28.79 1.22 -10.46
CA GLY A 104 27.78 1.54 -9.46
C GLY A 104 26.46 1.85 -10.17
N VAL A 105 25.51 0.92 -10.09
CA VAL A 105 24.15 1.15 -10.55
C VAL A 105 23.54 2.14 -9.57
N ASN A 106 23.51 3.42 -9.97
CA ASN A 106 22.91 4.46 -9.15
C ASN A 106 21.38 4.29 -9.17
N VAL A 107 20.86 3.77 -8.06
CA VAL A 107 19.43 3.48 -7.85
C VAL A 107 18.58 4.76 -7.72
N GLN A 108 19.19 5.95 -7.70
CA GLN A 108 18.46 7.24 -7.63
C GLN A 108 17.87 7.69 -8.97
N ALA A 109 18.09 6.96 -10.07
CA ALA A 109 17.56 7.33 -11.39
C ALA A 109 16.09 6.88 -11.66
N PHE A 110 15.42 6.27 -10.68
CA PHE A 110 14.06 5.75 -10.82
C PHE A 110 13.08 6.30 -9.76
N VAL A 111 13.34 7.50 -9.23
CA VAL A 111 12.37 8.27 -8.42
C VAL A 111 11.64 9.25 -9.31
#